data_AF-A0A922M1M7-F1
#
_entry.id   AF-A0A922M1M7-F1
#
_cell.length_a   1.000
_cell.length_b   1.000
_cell.length_c   1.000
_cell.angle_alpha   90.00
_cell.angle_beta   90.00
_cell.angle_gamma   90.00
#
_symmetry.space_group_name_H-M   'P 1'
#
loop_
_entity.id
_entity.type
_entity.pdbx_description
1 polymer ?
#
loop_
_entity_poly.entity_id
_entity_poly.type
_entity_poly.pdbx_seq_one_letter_code
_entity_poly.pdbx_strand_id
1 'polypeptide(L)'
;MAVLGWIKFVFLISFPYLCLQETINKGGIIFHYNNTYKYDVPYTVAVNKSTEYILEFGGEMEAYDTPARVTVASDFANKTYPLFITARQQKGVFSWQLPMIVQTPVSLEQFTNISRTLCPHNNMFTEDEDTCDGSSSSDTESDFSTLDDVNTDKDIYRLGGKLCVANLAR
;
A
#
# COMPACT_ATOMS: atom_id res chain seq x y z
N MET A 1 -59.16 16.35 45.82
CA MET A 1 -58.70 15.18 45.04
C MET A 1 -58.98 15.45 43.57
N ALA A 2 -58.08 14.98 42.70
CA ALA A 2 -58.04 15.07 41.24
C ALA A 2 -57.44 16.36 40.64
N VAL A 3 -56.20 16.18 40.18
CA VAL A 3 -55.32 17.07 39.43
C VAL A 3 -55.58 16.79 37.93
N LEU A 4 -55.82 17.80 37.10
CA LEU A 4 -55.71 17.65 35.64
C LEU A 4 -54.73 18.68 35.10
N GLY A 5 -53.66 18.15 34.51
CA GLY A 5 -52.43 18.87 34.21
C GLY A 5 -52.50 19.68 32.92
N TRP A 6 -51.73 20.76 32.91
CA TRP A 6 -51.43 21.56 31.73
C TRP A 6 -50.36 20.87 30.89
N ILE A 7 -50.74 20.42 29.70
CA ILE A 7 -49.79 19.99 28.67
C ILE A 7 -49.19 21.25 28.04
N LYS A 8 -47.96 21.59 28.42
CA LYS A 8 -47.11 22.52 27.68
C LYS A 8 -46.44 21.75 26.55
N PHE A 9 -46.92 21.93 25.32
CA PHE A 9 -46.22 21.48 24.12
C PHE A 9 -44.96 22.34 23.95
N VAL A 10 -43.81 21.81 24.33
CA VAL A 10 -42.50 22.40 24.01
C VAL A 10 -42.15 21.98 22.59
N PHE A 11 -42.25 22.92 21.64
CA PHE A 11 -41.69 22.75 20.30
C PHE A 11 -40.16 22.74 20.41
N LEU A 12 -39.58 21.54 20.51
CA LEU A 12 -38.15 21.34 20.25
C LEU A 12 -37.95 21.35 18.74
N ILE A 13 -37.69 22.54 18.17
CA ILE A 13 -37.06 22.64 16.86
C ILE A 13 -35.59 22.24 17.06
N SER A 14 -35.31 20.94 17.07
CA SER A 14 -33.96 20.47 16.82
C SER A 14 -33.72 20.64 15.33
N PHE A 15 -33.11 21.76 14.95
CA PHE A 15 -32.48 21.89 13.65
C PHE A 15 -31.63 20.63 13.44
N PRO A 16 -31.92 19.78 12.44
CA PRO A 16 -30.94 18.80 12.06
C PRO A 16 -29.74 19.62 11.65
N TYR A 17 -28.60 19.38 12.29
CA TYR A 17 -27.31 19.74 11.73
C TYR A 17 -27.29 19.07 10.36
N LEU A 18 -27.74 19.81 9.35
CA LEU A 18 -27.28 19.64 7.99
C LEU A 18 -25.80 19.97 8.10
N CYS A 19 -25.00 18.95 8.42
CA CYS A 19 -23.65 18.86 7.92
C CYS A 19 -23.80 18.92 6.41
N LEU A 20 -23.88 20.15 5.90
CA LEU A 20 -23.58 20.46 4.54
C LEU A 20 -22.11 20.07 4.42
N GLN A 21 -21.86 18.83 4.01
CA GLN A 21 -20.54 18.42 3.60
C GLN A 21 -20.29 19.17 2.30
N GLU A 22 -19.80 20.38 2.48
CA GLU A 22 -19.23 21.18 1.42
C GLU A 22 -18.04 20.37 0.93
N THR A 23 -18.26 19.59 -0.14
CA THR A 23 -17.16 19.07 -0.96
C THR A 23 -16.52 20.28 -1.61
N ILE A 24 -15.71 20.99 -0.83
CA ILE A 24 -14.73 21.91 -1.35
C ILE A 24 -13.87 21.04 -2.25
N ASN A 25 -13.95 21.31 -3.55
CA ASN A 25 -13.10 20.74 -4.58
C ASN A 25 -11.67 21.26 -4.36
N LYS A 26 -11.07 20.91 -3.22
CA LYS A 26 -9.63 20.96 -3.03
C LYS A 26 -9.10 19.95 -4.04
N GLY A 27 -8.18 20.35 -4.91
CA GLY A 27 -7.52 19.47 -5.89
C GLY A 27 -6.70 18.37 -5.21
N GLY A 28 -7.37 17.52 -4.43
CA GLY A 28 -6.84 16.41 -3.70
C GLY A 28 -6.82 15.17 -4.59
N ILE A 29 -5.93 14.26 -4.23
CA ILE A 29 -5.80 12.97 -4.90
C ILE A 29 -6.89 12.04 -4.36
N ILE A 30 -7.60 11.39 -5.27
CA ILE A 30 -8.59 10.36 -4.99
C ILE A 30 -7.87 9.01 -4.93
N PHE A 31 -7.91 8.35 -3.78
CA PHE A 31 -7.29 7.04 -3.57
C PHE A 31 -8.32 5.93 -3.79
N HIS A 32 -8.04 5.04 -4.73
CA HIS A 32 -8.79 3.82 -4.99
C HIS A 32 -8.02 2.63 -4.42
N TYR A 33 -8.50 2.08 -3.31
CA TYR A 33 -7.92 0.90 -2.67
C TYR A 33 -8.85 -0.31 -2.81
N ASN A 34 -8.31 -1.46 -3.19
CA ASN A 34 -9.01 -2.74 -3.17
C ASN A 34 -8.02 -3.89 -2.90
N ASN A 35 -8.44 -4.89 -2.13
CA ASN A 35 -7.65 -6.04 -1.70
C ASN A 35 -8.15 -7.38 -2.28
N THR A 36 -9.03 -7.33 -3.27
CA THR A 36 -9.64 -8.52 -3.89
C THR A 36 -8.89 -8.97 -5.15
N TYR A 37 -7.69 -8.43 -5.41
CA TYR A 37 -6.94 -8.75 -6.62
C TYR A 37 -6.28 -10.13 -6.52
N LYS A 38 -6.34 -10.88 -7.61
CA LYS A 38 -5.78 -12.23 -7.73
C LYS A 38 -4.58 -12.25 -8.67
N TYR A 39 -3.65 -13.16 -8.43
CA TYR A 39 -2.53 -13.42 -9.35
C TYR A 39 -3.06 -13.95 -10.68
N ASP A 40 -2.26 -13.77 -11.73
CA ASP A 40 -2.55 -14.21 -13.12
C ASP A 40 -3.87 -13.70 -13.73
N VAL A 41 -4.46 -12.67 -13.12
CA VAL A 41 -5.63 -11.96 -13.67
C VAL A 41 -5.19 -10.57 -14.17
N PRO A 42 -5.46 -10.21 -15.43
CA PRO A 42 -5.18 -8.87 -15.92
C PRO A 42 -6.23 -7.88 -15.40
N TYR A 43 -5.76 -6.74 -14.89
CA TYR A 43 -6.61 -5.64 -14.43
C TYR A 43 -6.33 -4.37 -15.23
N THR A 44 -7.38 -3.60 -15.52
CA THR A 44 -7.28 -2.31 -16.21
C THR A 44 -7.85 -1.21 -15.33
N VAL A 45 -7.08 -0.15 -15.14
CA VAL A 45 -7.46 1.01 -14.33
C VAL A 45 -7.30 2.28 -15.14
N ALA A 46 -8.22 3.22 -14.98
CA ALA A 46 -8.15 4.54 -15.61
C ALA A 46 -7.44 5.50 -14.66
N VAL A 47 -6.23 5.93 -15.03
CA VAL A 47 -5.38 6.81 -14.23
C VAL A 47 -5.36 8.22 -14.82
N ASN A 48 -5.50 9.21 -13.96
CA ASN A 48 -5.32 10.63 -14.26
C ASN A 48 -4.56 11.34 -13.11
N LYS A 49 -4.27 12.64 -13.27
CA LYS A 49 -3.55 13.48 -12.28
C LYS A 49 -4.18 13.56 -10.88
N SER A 50 -5.43 13.15 -10.73
CA SER A 50 -6.20 13.21 -9.49
C SER A 50 -6.54 11.82 -8.94
N THR A 51 -6.05 10.73 -9.53
CA THR A 51 -6.39 9.37 -9.11
C THR A 51 -5.14 8.53 -8.85
N GLU A 52 -5.11 7.90 -7.70
CA GLU A 52 -4.10 6.92 -7.30
C GLU A 52 -4.79 5.61 -6.96
N TYR A 53 -4.32 4.50 -7.54
CA TYR A 53 -4.81 3.16 -7.24
C TYR A 53 -3.78 2.41 -6.42
N ILE A 54 -4.25 1.68 -5.42
CA ILE A 54 -3.49 0.72 -4.63
C ILE A 54 -4.14 -0.64 -4.82
N LEU A 55 -3.44 -1.51 -5.53
CA LEU A 55 -3.84 -2.85 -5.89
C LEU A 55 -3.19 -3.81 -4.90
N GLU A 56 -3.94 -4.32 -3.93
CA GLU A 56 -3.45 -5.32 -2.98
C GLU A 56 -3.83 -6.73 -3.44
N PHE A 57 -2.81 -7.57 -3.61
CA PHE A 57 -2.93 -8.98 -3.97
C PHE A 57 -2.69 -9.82 -2.72
N GLY A 58 -3.72 -10.57 -2.32
CA GLY A 58 -3.61 -11.51 -1.22
C GLY A 58 -2.70 -12.69 -1.59
N GLY A 59 -1.77 -13.05 -0.70
CA GLY A 59 -1.09 -14.33 -0.80
C GLY A 59 -2.10 -15.45 -0.56
N GLU A 60 -2.35 -16.29 -1.56
CA GLU A 60 -3.03 -17.56 -1.31
C GLU A 60 -2.14 -18.41 -0.37
N MET A 61 -2.74 -19.28 0.45
CA MET A 61 -2.00 -20.18 1.35
C MET A 61 -1.12 -21.20 0.60
N GLU A 62 -1.26 -21.28 -0.72
CA GLU A 62 -0.39 -22.04 -1.60
C GLU A 62 0.95 -21.31 -1.76
N ALA A 63 2.03 -21.93 -1.29
CA ALA A 63 3.37 -21.39 -1.45
C ALA A 63 3.75 -21.39 -2.93
N TYR A 64 3.69 -20.22 -3.56
CA TYR A 64 4.19 -20.04 -4.93
C TYR A 64 5.72 -20.18 -4.93
N ASP A 65 6.23 -21.22 -5.60
CA ASP A 65 7.68 -21.48 -5.74
C ASP A 65 8.37 -20.44 -6.66
N THR A 66 7.60 -19.76 -7.51
CA THR A 66 8.11 -18.77 -8.45
C THR A 66 7.99 -17.34 -7.91
N PRO A 67 8.99 -16.46 -8.15
CA PRO A 67 8.90 -15.06 -7.76
C PRO A 67 7.74 -14.34 -8.46
N ALA A 68 7.08 -13.45 -7.72
CA ALA A 68 6.04 -12.59 -8.27
C ALA A 68 6.59 -11.70 -9.39
N ARG A 69 5.82 -11.57 -10.48
CA ARG A 69 6.15 -10.69 -11.61
C ARG A 69 5.03 -9.67 -11.81
N VAL A 70 5.40 -8.39 -11.83
CA VAL A 70 4.47 -7.30 -12.12
C VAL A 70 4.67 -6.89 -13.57
N THR A 71 3.61 -6.97 -14.37
CA THR A 71 3.58 -6.49 -15.75
C THR A 71 2.64 -5.30 -15.85
N VAL A 72 3.12 -4.18 -16.38
CA VAL A 72 2.33 -2.96 -16.56
C VAL A 72 2.48 -2.47 -17.99
N ALA A 73 1.35 -2.14 -18.61
CA ALA A 73 1.31 -1.57 -19.95
C ALA A 73 0.38 -0.36 -20.01
N SER A 74 0.78 0.66 -20.76
CA SER A 74 -0.05 1.84 -21.05
C SER A 74 0.46 2.56 -22.28
N ASP A 75 -0.36 2.65 -23.31
CA ASP A 75 -0.05 3.38 -24.55
C ASP A 75 -0.26 4.90 -24.41
N PHE A 76 -0.93 5.33 -23.34
CA PHE A 76 -1.17 6.75 -23.05
C PHE A 76 -0.03 7.40 -22.27
N ALA A 77 0.80 6.60 -21.60
CA ALA A 77 1.96 7.08 -20.85
C ALA A 77 3.03 7.61 -21.82
N ASN A 78 3.50 8.84 -21.58
CA ASN A 78 4.50 9.47 -22.44
C ASN A 78 5.50 10.30 -21.62
N LYS A 79 6.47 10.94 -22.29
CA LYS A 79 7.52 11.73 -21.64
C LYS A 79 6.98 12.92 -20.82
N THR A 80 5.84 13.48 -21.24
CA THR A 80 5.20 14.61 -20.55
C THR A 80 4.36 14.14 -19.37
N TYR A 81 3.72 12.97 -19.49
CA TYR A 81 2.87 12.37 -18.47
C TYR A 81 3.30 10.92 -18.20
N PRO A 82 4.42 10.72 -17.49
CA PRO A 82 4.89 9.39 -17.13
C PRO A 82 4.03 8.80 -16.01
N LEU A 83 3.87 7.48 -16.01
CA LEU A 83 3.29 6.73 -14.89
C LEU A 83 4.43 6.21 -14.02
N PHE A 84 4.39 6.52 -12.73
CA PHE A 84 5.30 5.93 -11.74
C PHE A 84 4.61 4.72 -11.11
N ILE A 85 5.20 3.54 -11.24
CA ILE A 85 4.69 2.31 -10.66
C ILE A 85 5.56 1.96 -9.47
N THR A 86 4.92 1.64 -8.35
CA THR A 86 5.59 1.15 -7.14
C THR A 86 4.98 -0.17 -6.74
N ALA A 87 5.82 -1.20 -6.60
CA ALA A 87 5.46 -2.50 -6.07
C ALA A 87 6.15 -2.70 -4.71
N ARG A 88 5.37 -2.96 -3.67
CA ARG A 88 5.86 -3.27 -2.32
C ARG A 88 5.62 -4.74 -2.00
N GLN A 89 6.68 -5.39 -1.52
CA GLN A 89 6.65 -6.73 -0.93
C GLN A 89 7.43 -6.68 0.39
N GLN A 90 7.29 -7.67 1.28
CA GLN A 90 7.88 -7.61 2.63
C GLN A 90 9.39 -7.27 2.67
N LYS A 91 10.18 -7.78 1.71
CA LYS A 91 11.65 -7.59 1.67
C LYS A 91 12.09 -6.32 0.93
N GLY A 92 11.17 -5.52 0.37
CA GLY A 92 11.55 -4.28 -0.31
C GLY A 92 10.47 -3.59 -1.12
N VAL A 93 10.80 -2.39 -1.59
CA VAL A 93 9.98 -1.57 -2.48
C VAL A 93 10.73 -1.43 -3.81
N PHE A 94 10.05 -1.70 -4.90
CA PHE A 94 10.55 -1.52 -6.26
C PHE A 94 9.72 -0.46 -6.95
N SER A 95 10.39 0.51 -7.58
CA SER A 95 9.70 1.56 -8.34
C SER A 95 10.32 1.70 -9.72
N TRP A 96 9.48 1.89 -10.73
CA TRP A 96 9.90 2.17 -12.09
C TRP A 96 8.92 3.11 -12.79
N GLN A 97 9.38 3.76 -13.85
CA GLN A 97 8.54 4.63 -14.68
C GLN A 97 8.10 3.93 -15.95
N LEU A 98 6.91 4.32 -16.44
CA LEU A 98 6.37 3.97 -17.74
C LEU A 98 6.04 5.26 -18.50
N PRO A 99 6.48 5.44 -19.75
CA PRO A 99 7.28 4.52 -20.52
C PRO A 99 8.73 4.46 -20.02
N MET A 100 9.37 3.30 -20.11
CA MET A 100 10.80 3.18 -19.80
C MET A 100 11.60 3.52 -21.04
N ILE A 101 12.56 4.43 -20.85
CA ILE A 101 13.48 4.86 -21.89
C ILE A 101 14.80 4.12 -21.68
N VAL A 102 15.28 3.44 -22.72
CA VAL A 102 16.56 2.73 -22.72
C VAL A 102 17.45 3.33 -23.78
N GLN A 103 18.63 3.77 -23.36
CA GLN A 103 19.66 4.26 -24.28
C GLN A 103 20.50 3.07 -24.76
N THR A 104 20.50 2.84 -26.06
CA THR A 104 21.44 1.94 -26.73
C THR A 104 22.55 2.76 -27.39
N PRO A 105 23.64 2.13 -27.88
CA PRO A 105 24.69 2.85 -28.61
C PRO A 105 24.20 3.56 -29.88
N VAL A 106 23.06 3.13 -30.43
CA VAL A 106 22.56 3.56 -31.76
C VAL A 106 21.22 4.29 -31.70
N SER A 107 20.41 4.07 -30.66
CA SER A 107 19.06 4.63 -30.56
C SER A 107 18.60 4.79 -29.11
N LEU A 108 17.58 5.63 -28.94
CA LEU A 108 16.84 5.77 -27.69
C LEU A 108 15.50 5.05 -27.88
N GLU A 109 15.37 3.89 -27.24
CA GLU A 109 14.18 3.05 -27.33
C GLU A 109 13.21 3.35 -26.19
N GLN A 110 11.91 3.23 -26.47
CA GLN A 110 10.85 3.51 -25.52
C GLN A 110 9.92 2.30 -25.37
N PHE A 111 9.75 1.83 -24.14
CA PHE A 111 8.90 0.68 -23.82
C PHE A 111 7.66 1.13 -23.03
N THR A 112 6.48 0.91 -23.60
CA THR A 112 5.16 1.16 -22.98
C THR A 112 4.57 -0.09 -22.32
N ASN A 113 5.23 -1.24 -22.42
CA ASN A 113 4.87 -2.50 -21.77
C ASN A 113 6.14 -3.10 -21.13
N ILE A 114 6.11 -3.28 -19.81
CA ILE A 114 7.28 -3.69 -19.04
C ILE A 114 6.86 -4.68 -17.97
N SER A 115 7.70 -5.69 -17.76
CA SER A 115 7.59 -6.63 -16.65
C SER A 115 8.81 -6.56 -15.74
N ARG A 116 8.59 -6.55 -14.43
CA ARG A 116 9.65 -6.66 -13.41
C ARG A 116 9.35 -7.88 -12.53
N THR A 117 10.36 -8.72 -12.33
CA THR A 117 10.30 -9.84 -11.37
C THR A 117 10.76 -9.34 -10.02
N LEU A 118 9.94 -9.55 -9.00
CA LEU A 118 10.25 -9.19 -7.62
C LEU A 118 11.09 -10.31 -6.99
N CYS A 119 11.83 -9.98 -5.95
CA CYS A 119 12.62 -10.98 -5.24
C CYS A 119 11.68 -12.05 -4.64
N PRO A 120 12.02 -13.35 -4.74
CA PRO A 120 11.23 -14.40 -4.10
C PRO A 120 11.09 -14.12 -2.60
N HIS A 121 9.88 -14.33 -2.09
CA HIS A 121 9.60 -14.25 -0.67
C HIS A 121 9.66 -15.64 -0.04
N ASN A 122 10.72 -16.41 -0.33
CA ASN A 122 10.92 -17.66 0.38
C ASN A 122 11.44 -17.34 1.79
N ASN A 123 10.71 -17.79 2.80
CA ASN A 123 11.15 -17.81 4.20
C ASN A 123 12.17 -18.93 4.42
N MET A 124 13.24 -18.97 3.63
CA MET A 124 14.38 -19.86 3.92
C MET A 124 15.24 -19.39 5.11
N PHE A 125 14.78 -18.38 5.85
CA PHE A 125 15.27 -18.05 7.19
C PHE A 125 14.19 -18.43 8.21
N THR A 126 13.61 -19.62 8.10
CA THR A 126 13.00 -20.27 9.25
C THR A 126 14.15 -20.68 10.18
N GLU A 127 14.41 -19.86 11.19
CA GLU A 127 14.97 -20.25 12.49
C GLU A 127 16.08 -21.32 12.43
N ASP A 128 17.21 -21.01 11.80
CA ASP A 128 18.44 -21.72 12.13
C ASP A 128 18.95 -21.15 13.46
N GLU A 129 18.37 -21.69 14.53
CA GLU A 129 19.02 -22.09 15.78
C GLU A 129 20.09 -21.12 16.32
N ASP A 130 19.68 -20.30 17.29
CA ASP A 130 20.57 -19.69 18.28
C ASP A 130 21.48 -20.78 18.88
N THR A 131 22.72 -20.89 18.42
CA THR A 131 23.78 -21.57 19.16
C THR A 131 25.09 -20.80 18.99
N CYS A 132 25.17 -19.65 19.66
CA CYS A 132 26.44 -19.09 20.07
C CYS A 132 26.76 -19.55 21.50
N ASP A 133 26.96 -20.86 21.67
CA ASP A 133 27.63 -21.38 22.86
C ASP A 133 29.15 -21.24 22.67
N GLY A 134 29.76 -20.41 23.52
CA GLY A 134 31.12 -20.64 23.97
C GLY A 134 32.20 -19.63 23.59
N SER A 135 32.34 -18.62 24.47
CA SER A 135 33.59 -17.96 24.87
C SER A 135 34.04 -16.70 24.10
N SER A 136 33.71 -15.52 24.64
CA SER A 136 34.71 -14.63 25.26
C SER A 136 34.02 -13.53 26.08
N SER A 137 34.50 -13.37 27.31
CA SER A 137 34.05 -12.43 28.36
C SER A 137 34.29 -10.94 28.05
N SER A 138 33.36 -10.07 28.44
CA SER A 138 33.62 -8.86 29.27
C SER A 138 32.36 -8.00 29.50
N ASP A 139 31.94 -7.94 30.76
CA ASP A 139 31.53 -6.77 31.56
C ASP A 139 30.34 -5.85 31.20
N THR A 140 29.37 -5.90 32.13
CA THR A 140 28.58 -4.83 32.78
C THR A 140 27.47 -4.06 32.04
N GLU A 141 26.23 -4.34 32.50
CA GLU A 141 25.19 -3.41 32.98
C GLU A 141 24.78 -2.22 32.09
N SER A 142 23.60 -2.32 31.49
CA SER A 142 22.63 -1.20 31.47
C SER A 142 21.22 -1.70 31.18
N ASP A 143 20.42 -1.83 32.23
CA ASP A 143 18.97 -1.89 32.14
C ASP A 143 18.45 -0.49 31.74
N PHE A 144 17.88 -0.38 30.54
CA PHE A 144 16.95 0.70 30.23
C PHE A 144 15.80 0.17 29.39
N SER A 145 14.81 -0.37 30.09
CA SER A 145 13.47 -0.60 29.57
C SER A 145 12.74 0.75 29.44
N THR A 146 12.65 1.29 28.22
CA THR A 146 11.52 2.13 27.83
C THR A 146 10.58 1.26 27.02
N LEU A 147 9.56 0.74 27.69
CA LEU A 147 8.37 0.21 27.06
C LEU A 147 7.47 1.38 26.67
N ASP A 148 6.69 1.15 25.63
CA ASP A 148 5.52 1.91 25.19
C ASP A 148 5.72 2.98 24.11
N ASP A 149 6.53 2.68 23.09
CA ASP A 149 6.14 3.10 21.74
C ASP A 149 5.34 1.96 21.11
N VAL A 150 4.02 2.13 21.11
CA VAL A 150 3.06 1.28 20.40
C VAL A 150 3.57 1.13 18.98
N ASN A 151 3.96 -0.10 18.72
CA ASN A 151 4.61 -0.60 17.53
C ASN A 151 3.65 -0.66 16.33
N THR A 152 2.95 0.44 16.06
CA THR A 152 2.06 0.59 14.90
C THR A 152 2.86 0.46 13.60
N ASP A 153 4.14 0.83 13.64
CA ASP A 153 5.02 0.78 12.48
C ASP A 153 5.51 -0.64 12.15
N LYS A 154 5.77 -1.54 13.12
CA LYS A 154 6.09 -2.95 12.77
C LYS A 154 4.90 -3.75 12.28
N ASP A 155 3.68 -3.39 12.63
CA ASP A 155 2.50 -4.07 12.07
C ASP A 155 2.30 -3.75 10.58
N ILE A 156 2.84 -2.61 10.09
CA ILE A 156 2.90 -2.29 8.65
C ILE A 156 3.97 -3.13 7.92
N TYR A 157 5.02 -3.59 8.63
CA TYR A 157 6.06 -4.47 8.10
C TYR A 157 5.71 -5.97 8.21
N ARG A 158 4.60 -6.32 8.88
CA ARG A 158 4.14 -7.71 9.14
C ARG A 158 3.00 -8.19 8.25
N LEU A 159 2.66 -7.48 7.17
CA LEU A 159 1.67 -7.95 6.20
C LEU A 159 2.18 -9.22 5.47
N GLY A 160 1.90 -10.38 6.08
CA GLY A 160 2.11 -11.74 5.56
C GLY A 160 1.83 -11.87 4.07
N GLY A 161 2.86 -12.14 3.25
CA GLY A 161 2.71 -12.58 1.85
C GLY A 161 2.00 -11.64 0.86
N LYS A 162 1.63 -10.41 1.24
CA LYS A 162 0.87 -9.51 0.36
C LYS A 162 1.79 -8.73 -0.60
N LEU A 163 1.33 -8.58 -1.83
CA LEU A 163 1.93 -7.70 -2.84
C LEU A 163 1.02 -6.49 -3.03
N CYS A 164 1.57 -5.29 -2.89
CA CYS A 164 0.84 -4.06 -3.20
C CYS A 164 1.47 -3.38 -4.41
N VAL A 165 0.67 -3.07 -5.42
CA VAL A 165 1.10 -2.31 -6.61
C VAL A 165 0.32 -0.99 -6.65
N ALA A 166 1.02 0.12 -6.80
CA ALA A 166 0.40 1.45 -6.84
C ALA A 166 0.90 2.30 -8.01
N ASN A 167 0.05 3.19 -8.52
CA ASN A 167 0.44 4.22 -9.47
C ASN A 167 0.61 5.58 -8.76
N LEU A 168 1.79 6.17 -8.86
CA LEU A 168 2.13 7.49 -8.32
C LEU A 168 2.23 8.53 -9.44
N ALA A 169 1.38 8.40 -10.46
CA ALA A 169 1.32 9.37 -11.57
C ALA A 169 0.86 10.74 -11.02
N ARG A 170 1.63 11.79 -11.30
CA ARG A 170 1.36 13.17 -10.89
C ARG A 170 1.18 14.06 -12.11
#